data_AF-F6D3T0-F1
#
_entry.id   AF-F6D3T0-F1
#
_cell.length_a   1.000
_cell.length_b   1.000
_cell.length_c   1.000
_cell.angle_alpha   90.00
_cell.angle_beta   90.00
_cell.angle_gamma   90.00
#
_symmetry.space_group_name_H-M   'P 1'
#
loop_
_entity.id
_entity.type
_entity.pdbx_description
1 polymer ?
#
loop_
_entity_poly.entity_id
_entity_poly.type
_entity_poly.pdbx_seq_one_letter_code
_entity_poly.pdbx_strand_id
1 'polypeptide(L)'
;MKMDQRAQISIEYVLFLAMVVVIVSLFGVYVSDQSELNSVSAAVKLGAENATTNMVITNSGMAPVRVTSINETANGTNENLTVMFSNTLTSDLQKQIINSTIQSLIKGGYNNITNTTSSINLITKRHNYTITMG
;
A
#
# COMPACT_ATOMS: atom_id res chain seq x y z
N MET A 1 -58.33 -10.94 6.77
CA MET A 1 -57.05 -11.66 6.84
C MET A 1 -56.14 -10.87 7.77
N LYS A 2 -56.09 -11.20 9.06
CA LYS A 2 -55.23 -10.51 10.04
C LYS A 2 -53.82 -11.04 9.80
N MET A 3 -52.92 -10.18 9.36
CA MET A 3 -51.50 -10.51 9.22
C MET A 3 -50.98 -10.90 10.62
N ASP A 4 -50.36 -12.07 10.73
CA ASP A 4 -49.91 -12.62 12.00
C ASP A 4 -48.76 -11.75 12.54
N GLN A 5 -49.02 -10.99 13.60
CA GLN A 5 -48.07 -10.01 14.16
C GLN A 5 -46.73 -10.63 14.52
N ARG A 6 -46.70 -11.93 14.85
CA ARG A 6 -45.47 -12.66 15.13
C ARG A 6 -44.61 -12.84 13.87
N ALA A 7 -45.25 -13.08 12.72
CA ALA A 7 -44.58 -13.18 11.43
C ALA A 7 -44.10 -11.82 10.91
N GLN A 8 -44.80 -10.74 11.26
CA GLN A 8 -44.38 -9.38 10.94
C GLN A 8 -43.15 -8.94 11.77
N ILE A 9 -43.13 -9.23 13.06
CA ILE A 9 -42.00 -8.87 13.93
C ILE A 9 -40.74 -9.68 13.53
N SER A 10 -40.89 -10.94 13.14
CA SER A 10 -39.75 -11.76 12.72
C SER A 10 -39.16 -11.35 11.37
N ILE A 11 -39.99 -10.98 10.39
CA ILE A 11 -39.49 -10.52 9.08
C ILE A 11 -38.77 -9.17 9.22
N GLU A 12 -39.26 -8.27 10.06
CA GLU A 12 -38.64 -6.96 10.31
C GLU A 12 -37.28 -7.10 10.99
N TYR A 13 -37.16 -8.00 11.98
CA TYR A 13 -35.89 -8.29 12.63
C TYR A 13 -34.85 -8.88 11.66
N VAL A 14 -35.27 -9.81 10.80
CA VAL A 14 -34.38 -10.39 9.77
C VAL A 14 -33.95 -9.33 8.76
N LEU A 15 -34.87 -8.46 8.34
CA LEU A 15 -34.56 -7.37 7.41
C LEU A 15 -33.56 -6.37 8.02
N PHE A 16 -33.77 -6.00 9.28
CA PHE A 16 -32.87 -5.11 10.01
C PHE A 16 -31.48 -5.72 10.17
N LEU A 17 -31.40 -6.99 10.58
CA LEU A 17 -30.13 -7.71 10.72
C LEU A 17 -29.39 -7.79 9.37
N ALA A 18 -30.10 -8.10 8.29
CA ALA A 18 -29.52 -8.16 6.94
C ALA A 18 -28.95 -6.80 6.51
N MET A 19 -29.66 -5.70 6.78
CA MET A 19 -29.20 -4.34 6.48
C MET A 19 -27.92 -4.00 7.26
N VAL A 20 -27.88 -4.33 8.57
CA VAL A 20 -26.69 -4.10 9.40
C VAL A 20 -25.49 -4.88 8.88
N VAL A 21 -25.67 -6.15 8.52
CA VAL A 21 -24.59 -6.99 7.98
C VAL A 21 -24.06 -6.40 6.67
N VAL A 22 -24.93 -5.99 5.74
CA VAL A 22 -24.51 -5.37 4.48
C VAL A 22 -23.68 -4.11 4.72
N ILE A 23 -24.12 -3.23 5.61
CA ILE A 23 -23.41 -2.00 5.94
C ILE A 23 -22.03 -2.32 6.52
N VAL A 24 -21.96 -3.20 7.52
CA VAL A 24 -20.69 -3.59 8.16
C VAL A 24 -19.73 -4.23 7.16
N SER A 25 -20.23 -5.09 6.26
CA SER A 25 -19.41 -5.69 5.21
C SER A 25 -18.83 -4.65 4.25
N LEU A 26 -19.63 -3.66 3.81
CA LEU A 26 -19.15 -2.59 2.92
C LEU A 26 -18.03 -1.79 3.57
N PHE A 27 -18.19 -1.40 4.84
CA PHE A 27 -17.14 -0.70 5.57
C PHE A 27 -15.89 -1.57 5.78
N GLY A 28 -16.06 -2.86 6.07
CA GLY A 28 -14.94 -3.79 6.24
C GLY A 28 -14.07 -3.93 4.98
N VAL A 29 -14.72 -4.02 3.81
CA VAL A 29 -14.02 -4.08 2.51
C VAL A 29 -13.20 -2.82 2.29
N TYR A 30 -13.83 -1.64 2.46
CA TYR A 30 -13.21 -0.33 2.26
C TYR A 30 -12.02 -0.08 3.20
N VAL A 31 -12.17 -0.37 4.50
CA VAL A 31 -11.10 -0.19 5.49
C VAL A 31 -9.92 -1.10 5.18
N SER A 32 -10.17 -2.33 4.73
CA SER A 32 -9.09 -3.25 4.39
C SER A 32 -8.32 -2.83 3.13
N ASP A 33 -8.95 -2.17 2.15
CA ASP A 33 -8.23 -1.63 0.98
C ASP A 33 -7.28 -0.50 1.41
N GLN A 34 -7.77 0.47 2.18
CA GLN A 34 -6.95 1.56 2.68
C GLN A 34 -5.82 1.08 3.61
N SER A 35 -6.09 0.07 4.44
CA SER A 35 -5.09 -0.51 5.32
C SER A 35 -3.96 -1.19 4.54
N GLU A 36 -4.27 -1.85 3.43
CA GLU A 36 -3.27 -2.49 2.58
C GLU A 36 -2.38 -1.44 1.91
N LEU A 37 -3.00 -0.42 1.30
CA LEU A 37 -2.30 0.69 0.65
C LEU A 37 -1.34 1.39 1.62
N ASN A 38 -1.82 1.72 2.82
CA ASN A 38 -1.00 2.36 3.86
C ASN A 38 0.17 1.46 4.30
N SER A 39 -0.05 0.15 4.40
CA SER A 39 1.00 -0.81 4.77
C SER A 39 2.08 -0.90 3.69
N VAL A 40 1.68 -0.98 2.42
CA VAL A 40 2.62 -0.99 1.28
C VAL A 40 3.40 0.34 1.22
N SER A 41 2.70 1.47 1.28
CA SER A 41 3.30 2.81 1.27
C SER A 41 4.30 3.01 2.41
N ALA A 42 3.96 2.58 3.63
CA ALA A 42 4.86 2.63 4.77
C ALA A 42 6.10 1.74 4.59
N ALA A 43 5.94 0.52 4.10
CA ALA A 43 7.05 -0.38 3.83
C ALA A 43 7.98 0.19 2.74
N VAL A 44 7.39 0.78 1.70
CA VAL A 44 8.13 1.45 0.62
C VAL A 44 8.93 2.64 1.18
N LYS A 45 8.27 3.50 1.95
CA LYS A 45 8.91 4.65 2.61
C LYS A 45 10.08 4.22 3.47
N LEU A 46 9.88 3.25 4.35
CA LEU A 46 10.91 2.74 5.24
C LEU A 46 12.08 2.14 4.48
N GLY A 47 11.84 1.41 3.39
CA GLY A 47 12.92 0.92 2.53
C GLY A 47 13.73 2.03 1.87
N ALA A 48 13.04 3.04 1.32
CA ALA A 48 13.72 4.16 0.68
C ALA A 48 14.48 5.05 1.69
N GLU A 49 13.92 5.31 2.87
CA GLU A 49 14.58 6.06 3.94
C GLU A 49 15.79 5.30 4.52
N ASN A 50 15.67 3.99 4.71
CA ASN A 50 16.80 3.18 5.19
C ASN A 50 17.93 3.11 4.16
N ALA A 51 17.61 2.98 2.87
CA ALA A 51 18.61 3.00 1.81
C ALA A 51 19.37 4.33 1.76
N THR A 52 18.62 5.44 1.72
CA THR A 52 19.21 6.78 1.65
C THR A 52 20.06 7.09 2.89
N THR A 53 19.59 6.71 4.08
CA THR A 53 20.35 6.86 5.33
C THR A 53 21.62 6.02 5.32
N ASN A 54 21.54 4.73 4.98
CA ASN A 54 22.70 3.85 4.92
C ASN A 54 23.74 4.37 3.92
N MET A 55 23.30 4.99 2.82
CA MET A 55 24.21 5.52 1.82
C MET A 55 24.96 6.76 2.28
N VAL A 56 24.31 7.67 3.01
CA VAL A 56 25.00 8.83 3.61
C VAL A 56 26.03 8.38 4.65
N ILE A 57 25.73 7.31 5.40
CA ILE A 57 26.65 6.75 6.39
C ILE A 57 27.88 6.12 5.71
N THR A 58 27.66 5.38 4.62
CA THR A 58 28.72 4.63 3.92
C THR A 58 29.52 5.48 2.94
N ASN A 59 28.95 6.57 2.41
CA ASN A 59 29.61 7.50 1.51
C ASN A 59 29.43 8.95 2.00
N SER A 60 30.32 9.36 2.91
CA SER A 60 30.33 10.67 3.55
C SER A 60 30.64 11.85 2.60
N GLY A 61 31.08 11.59 1.37
CA GLY A 61 31.27 12.60 0.32
C GLY A 61 30.01 12.87 -0.53
N MET A 62 28.95 12.08 -0.35
CA MET A 62 27.72 12.21 -1.11
C MET A 62 26.74 13.19 -0.44
N ALA A 63 26.09 14.05 -1.23
CA ALA A 63 25.02 14.91 -0.72
C ALA A 63 23.85 14.06 -0.20
N PRO A 64 23.29 14.38 0.98
CA PRO A 64 22.21 13.60 1.55
C PRO A 64 20.94 13.71 0.70
N VAL A 65 20.44 12.57 0.25
CA VAL A 65 19.14 12.46 -0.42
C VAL A 65 18.11 11.99 0.61
N ARG A 66 16.95 12.63 0.65
CA ARG A 66 15.85 12.29 1.56
C ARG A 66 14.59 11.99 0.79
N VAL A 67 13.78 11.07 1.31
CA VAL A 67 12.41 10.88 0.82
C VAL A 67 11.58 12.08 1.27
N THR A 68 10.94 12.78 0.32
CA THR A 68 10.15 13.99 0.59
C THR A 68 8.67 13.68 0.66
N SER A 69 8.17 12.85 -0.23
CA SER A 69 6.79 12.37 -0.23
C SER A 69 6.66 11.02 -0.92
N ILE A 70 5.52 10.36 -0.70
CA ILE A 70 5.04 9.27 -1.55
C ILE A 70 3.74 9.76 -2.15
N ASN A 71 3.69 9.82 -3.47
CA ASN A 71 2.50 10.15 -4.21
C ASN A 71 1.81 8.86 -4.62
N GLU A 72 0.54 8.75 -4.26
CA GLU A 72 -0.30 7.59 -4.51
C GLU A 72 -1.31 7.96 -5.57
N THR A 73 -1.38 7.17 -6.65
CA THR A 73 -2.39 7.34 -7.70
C THR A 73 -3.14 6.02 -7.87
N ALA A 74 -4.37 6.02 -7.39
CA ALA A 74 -5.26 4.87 -7.48
C ALA A 74 -5.90 4.76 -8.87
N ASN A 75 -5.82 3.59 -9.48
CA ASN A 75 -6.48 3.27 -10.75
C ASN A 75 -7.14 1.89 -10.68
N GLY A 76 -8.12 1.78 -9.78
CA GLY A 76 -8.90 0.56 -9.56
C GLY A 76 -8.07 -0.52 -8.90
N THR A 77 -7.72 -1.58 -9.64
CA THR A 77 -6.85 -2.65 -9.12
C THR A 77 -5.36 -2.34 -9.30
N ASN A 78 -5.01 -1.31 -10.08
CA ASN A 78 -3.64 -0.92 -10.33
C ASN A 78 -3.33 0.36 -9.55
N GLU A 79 -2.41 0.26 -8.60
CA GLU A 79 -2.05 1.34 -7.70
C GLU A 79 -0.63 1.81 -8.02
N ASN A 80 -0.46 3.08 -8.35
CA ASN A 80 0.86 3.64 -8.64
C ASN A 80 1.39 4.40 -7.42
N LEU A 81 2.56 4.01 -6.94
CA LEU A 81 3.29 4.74 -5.89
C LEU A 81 4.51 5.39 -6.53
N THR A 82 4.67 6.70 -6.33
CA THR A 82 5.88 7.41 -6.73
C THR A 82 6.56 7.96 -5.49
N VAL A 83 7.76 7.47 -5.22
CA VAL A 83 8.58 7.96 -4.11
C VAL A 83 9.35 9.19 -4.60
N MET A 84 9.08 10.34 -4.00
CA MET A 84 9.75 11.59 -4.31
C MET A 84 10.98 11.76 -3.45
N PHE A 85 12.08 12.22 -4.05
CA PHE A 85 13.34 12.46 -3.37
C PHE A 85 13.72 13.94 -3.39
N SER A 86 14.56 14.35 -2.45
CA SER A 86 15.04 15.73 -2.34
C SER A 86 16.01 16.14 -3.46
N ASN A 87 16.55 15.17 -4.20
CA ASN A 87 17.45 15.41 -5.32
C ASN A 87 17.32 14.29 -6.36
N THR A 88 17.74 14.54 -7.59
CA THR A 88 17.72 13.52 -8.66
C THR A 88 18.61 12.35 -8.31
N LEU A 89 18.09 11.13 -8.46
CA LEU A 89 18.82 9.92 -8.16
C LEU A 89 19.77 9.54 -9.30
N THR A 90 20.99 9.11 -8.95
CA THR A 90 21.84 8.40 -9.89
C THR A 90 21.35 6.96 -10.06
N SER A 91 21.70 6.30 -11.17
CA SER A 91 21.28 4.92 -11.46
C SER A 91 21.68 3.93 -10.35
N ASP A 92 22.83 4.14 -9.73
CA ASP A 92 23.34 3.25 -8.66
C ASP A 92 22.65 3.50 -7.33
N LEU A 93 22.32 4.76 -7.03
CA LEU A 93 21.50 5.14 -5.88
C LEU A 93 20.09 4.54 -6.01
N GLN A 94 19.49 4.62 -7.20
CA GLN A 94 18.18 4.06 -7.48
C GLN A 94 18.14 2.54 -7.29
N LYS A 95 19.15 1.80 -7.75
CA LYS A 95 19.24 0.33 -7.54
C LYS A 95 19.31 -0.05 -6.06
N GLN A 96 20.10 0.67 -5.28
CA GLN A 96 20.23 0.40 -3.84
C GLN A 96 18.92 0.70 -3.09
N ILE A 97 18.25 1.80 -3.44
CA ILE A 97 16.93 2.15 -2.92
C ILE A 97 15.92 1.05 -3.27
N ILE A 98 15.89 0.59 -4.53
CA ILE A 98 15.01 -0.51 -4.96
C ILE A 98 15.28 -1.77 -4.14
N ASN A 99 16.53 -2.18 -3.98
CA ASN A 99 16.87 -3.39 -3.21
C ASN A 99 16.45 -3.28 -1.75
N SER A 100 16.69 -2.14 -1.10
CA SER A 100 16.25 -1.94 0.29
C SER A 100 14.73 -1.91 0.40
N THR A 101 14.05 -1.32 -0.58
CA THR A 101 12.58 -1.29 -0.67
C THR A 101 12.00 -2.70 -0.79
N ILE A 102 12.59 -3.55 -1.64
CA ILE A 102 12.22 -4.97 -1.76
C ILE A 102 12.41 -5.68 -0.42
N GLN A 103 13.54 -5.45 0.28
CA GLN A 103 13.79 -6.05 1.59
C GLN A 103 12.76 -5.61 2.64
N SER A 104 12.36 -4.34 2.64
CA SER A 104 11.30 -3.83 3.51
C SER A 104 9.93 -4.45 3.18
N LEU A 105 9.61 -4.63 1.90
CA LEU A 105 8.38 -5.31 1.47
C LEU A 105 8.37 -6.79 1.87
N ILE A 106 9.49 -7.51 1.70
CA ILE A 106 9.61 -8.90 2.16
C ILE A 106 9.44 -9.00 3.68
N LYS A 107 10.05 -8.08 4.44
CA LYS A 107 9.86 -8.00 5.90
C LYS A 107 8.42 -7.66 6.29
N GLY A 108 7.70 -6.93 5.44
CA GLY A 108 6.26 -6.67 5.56
C GLY A 108 5.38 -7.88 5.21
N GLY A 109 5.96 -9.01 4.77
CA GLY A 109 5.23 -10.23 4.40
C GLY A 109 4.78 -10.29 2.95
N TYR A 110 5.29 -9.41 2.08
CA TYR A 110 4.99 -9.41 0.65
C TYR A 110 5.99 -10.25 -0.13
N ASN A 111 5.48 -11.21 -0.93
CA ASN A 111 6.32 -12.24 -1.55
C ASN A 111 6.34 -12.19 -3.09
N ASN A 112 5.32 -11.59 -3.70
CA ASN A 112 5.16 -11.55 -5.16
C ASN A 112 5.64 -10.19 -5.70
N ILE A 113 6.96 -10.01 -5.62
CA ILE A 113 7.64 -8.78 -5.99
C ILE A 113 8.52 -9.04 -7.20
N THR A 114 8.35 -8.24 -8.24
CA THR A 114 9.24 -8.21 -9.41
C THR A 114 9.82 -6.82 -9.53
N ASN A 115 11.08 -6.71 -9.94
CA ASN A 115 11.76 -5.42 -10.06
C ASN A 115 12.38 -5.24 -11.44
N THR A 116 12.42 -3.98 -11.86
CA THR A 116 13.20 -3.53 -13.00
C THR A 116 14.33 -2.63 -12.50
N THR A 117 15.08 -2.03 -13.41
CA THR A 117 16.12 -1.04 -13.07
C THR A 117 15.57 0.24 -12.45
N SER A 118 14.29 0.56 -12.65
CA SER A 118 13.70 1.84 -12.23
C SER A 118 12.38 1.72 -11.47
N SER A 119 11.80 0.53 -11.40
CA SER A 119 10.50 0.30 -10.76
C SER A 119 10.42 -1.04 -10.03
N ILE A 120 9.46 -1.13 -9.12
CA ILE A 120 9.08 -2.37 -8.43
C ILE A 120 7.60 -2.62 -8.73
N ASN A 121 7.27 -3.82 -9.17
CA ASN A 121 5.90 -4.30 -9.30
C ASN A 121 5.61 -5.30 -8.17
N LEU A 122 4.63 -4.99 -7.34
CA LEU A 122 4.18 -5.82 -6.23
C LEU A 122 2.74 -6.27 -6.49
N ILE A 123 2.52 -7.59 -6.53
CA ILE A 123 1.18 -8.16 -6.66
C ILE A 123 0.72 -8.63 -5.29
N THR A 124 -0.38 -8.06 -4.80
CA THR A 124 -1.07 -8.53 -3.58
C THR A 124 -2.32 -9.33 -3.96
N LYS A 125 -3.11 -9.75 -2.97
CA LYS A 125 -4.38 -10.43 -3.24
C LYS A 125 -5.45 -9.50 -3.82
N ARG A 126 -5.31 -8.18 -3.64
CA ARG A 126 -6.34 -7.18 -3.97
C ARG A 126 -5.89 -6.22 -5.07
N HIS A 127 -4.63 -5.77 -5.02
CA HIS A 127 -4.09 -4.78 -5.95
C HIS A 127 -2.73 -5.19 -6.55
N ASN A 128 -2.43 -4.61 -7.71
CA ASN A 128 -1.11 -4.61 -8.33
C ASN A 128 -0.50 -3.22 -8.17
N TYR A 129 0.61 -3.13 -7.45
CA TYR A 129 1.31 -1.90 -7.16
C TYR A 129 2.49 -1.72 -8.10
N THR A 130 2.54 -0.59 -8.80
CA THR A 130 3.75 -0.17 -9.53
C THR A 130 4.39 0.99 -8.78
N ILE A 131 5.54 0.70 -8.16
CA ILE A 131 6.33 1.64 -7.36
C ILE A 131 7.45 2.18 -8.24
N THR A 132 7.52 3.50 -8.37
CA THR A 132 8.52 4.23 -9.17
C THR A 132 9.32 5.17 -8.28
N MET A 133 10.60 5.34 -8.61
CA MET A 133 11.49 6.28 -7.92
C MET A 133 11.54 7.57 -8.75
N GLY A 134 11.05 8.67 -8.17
CA GLY A 134 10.97 10.00 -8.79
C GLY A 134 12.23 10.84 -8.66
#